data_AF-A0A3Q2NS38-F1
#
_entry.id   AF-A0A3Q2NS38-F1
#
_cell.length_a   1.000
_cell.length_b   1.000
_cell.length_c   1.000
_cell.angle_alpha   90.00
_cell.angle_beta   90.00
_cell.angle_gamma   90.00
#
_symmetry.space_group_name_H-M   'P 1'
#
loop_
_entity.id
_entity.type
_entity.pdbx_description
1 polymer ?
#
loop_
_entity_poly.entity_id
_entity_poly.type
_entity_poly.pdbx_seq_one_letter_code
_entity_poly.pdbx_strand_id
1 'polypeptide(L)'
;GSESDGSSPSPPSRKEAPTLMKTTNNQVLEVKSPVKQSKQDKNENLDYDKAYLDELVELHKRLMTLREGHILQQIVNLIEETGHFHITNTTFDFDLCSLDRSTVRKLQSYLETSGLS
;
A
#
# COMPACT_ATOMS: atom_id res chain seq x y z
N GLY A 1 59.50 -9.45 -35.30
CA GLY A 1 58.92 -8.67 -36.41
C GLY A 1 57.74 -9.42 -36.96
N SER A 2 56.56 -8.84 -36.83
CA SER A 2 55.47 -8.89 -37.81
C SER A 2 54.46 -7.82 -37.36
N GLU A 3 54.23 -6.83 -38.21
CA GLU A 3 53.57 -5.55 -37.90
C GLU A 3 52.81 -5.07 -39.17
N SER A 4 51.76 -4.24 -39.16
CA SER A 4 51.32 -3.18 -38.23
C SER A 4 49.80 -2.89 -38.37
N ASP A 5 49.30 -1.87 -37.64
CA ASP A 5 48.08 -1.05 -37.90
C ASP A 5 46.66 -1.66 -37.70
N GLY A 6 45.61 -0.87 -37.38
CA GLY A 6 45.56 0.57 -37.06
C GLY A 6 44.14 1.17 -37.04
N SER A 7 43.92 2.17 -36.17
CA SER A 7 42.84 3.20 -36.15
C SER A 7 41.34 2.85 -36.07
N SER A 8 40.67 3.40 -35.05
CA SER A 8 39.21 3.67 -35.01
C SER A 8 38.85 4.90 -35.88
N PRO A 9 37.58 5.03 -36.34
CA PRO A 9 36.65 5.92 -35.61
C PRO A 9 35.16 5.50 -35.62
N SER A 10 34.37 6.11 -34.73
CA SER A 10 32.89 5.99 -34.66
C SER A 10 32.18 7.13 -35.44
N PRO A 11 30.85 7.28 -35.36
CA PRO A 11 29.87 6.71 -36.30
C PRO A 11 29.11 7.80 -37.10
N PRO A 12 28.14 7.43 -37.96
CA PRO A 12 26.99 8.28 -38.24
C PRO A 12 25.67 7.69 -37.73
N SER A 13 24.72 8.59 -37.48
CA SER A 13 23.44 8.30 -36.83
C SER A 13 22.30 8.08 -37.85
N ARG A 14 21.18 7.53 -37.34
CA ARG A 14 19.78 7.74 -37.79
C ARG A 14 19.19 6.92 -38.97
N LYS A 15 18.09 6.21 -38.62
CA LYS A 15 16.87 5.79 -39.40
C LYS A 15 17.09 4.88 -40.64
N GLU A 16 16.25 3.90 -40.97
CA GLU A 16 14.79 3.73 -40.77
C GLU A 16 14.36 2.32 -40.25
N ALA A 17 13.05 2.00 -40.32
CA ALA A 17 12.30 1.04 -39.51
C ALA A 17 12.69 -0.46 -39.59
N PRO A 18 12.54 -1.23 -38.49
CA PRO A 18 12.57 -2.69 -38.51
C PRO A 18 11.24 -3.27 -39.04
N THR A 19 11.33 -4.19 -39.99
CA THR A 19 10.19 -4.97 -40.48
C THR A 19 9.75 -6.05 -39.48
N LEU A 20 8.43 -6.24 -39.39
CA LEU A 20 7.75 -7.16 -38.48
C LEU A 20 8.22 -8.62 -38.64
N MET A 21 8.79 -9.21 -37.59
CA MET A 21 9.08 -10.65 -37.52
C MET A 21 8.51 -11.25 -36.24
N LYS A 22 7.39 -11.99 -36.36
CA LYS A 22 6.93 -12.89 -35.31
C LYS A 22 7.82 -14.13 -35.29
N THR A 23 8.29 -14.57 -34.11
CA THR A 23 8.29 -15.99 -33.68
C THR A 23 8.67 -16.11 -32.19
N THR A 24 7.69 -16.58 -31.42
CA THR A 24 7.75 -17.57 -30.33
C THR A 24 8.89 -17.58 -29.29
N ASN A 25 8.44 -17.41 -28.03
CA ASN A 25 8.92 -17.95 -26.75
C ASN A 25 10.03 -17.28 -25.90
N ASN A 26 9.56 -17.00 -24.67
CA ASN A 26 10.23 -16.92 -23.37
C ASN A 26 10.67 -15.55 -22.85
N GLN A 27 10.26 -15.33 -21.59
CA GLN A 27 10.67 -14.34 -20.59
C GLN A 27 9.86 -13.03 -20.43
N VAL A 28 9.35 -12.90 -19.20
CA VAL A 28 9.31 -11.67 -18.36
C VAL A 28 8.23 -10.60 -18.62
N LEU A 29 7.52 -10.31 -17.52
CA LEU A 29 6.76 -9.11 -17.16
C LEU A 29 6.31 -8.16 -18.28
N GLU A 30 5.00 -8.18 -18.55
CA GLU A 30 4.27 -6.91 -18.69
C GLU A 30 2.94 -7.00 -17.94
N VAL A 31 2.90 -6.38 -16.76
CA VAL A 31 1.71 -6.31 -15.93
C VAL A 31 0.70 -5.42 -16.65
N LYS A 32 -0.37 -6.02 -17.18
CA LYS A 32 -1.53 -5.28 -17.67
C LYS A 32 -2.28 -4.69 -16.48
N SER A 33 -1.78 -3.56 -15.98
CA SER A 33 -2.42 -2.78 -14.92
C SER A 33 -3.86 -2.46 -15.30
N PRO A 34 -4.87 -2.93 -14.54
CA PRO A 34 -6.24 -2.50 -14.73
C PRO A 34 -6.32 -0.98 -14.53
N VAL A 35 -7.16 -0.37 -15.37
CA VAL A 35 -7.34 1.08 -15.46
C VAL A 35 -7.73 1.68 -14.11
N LYS A 36 -7.19 2.86 -13.80
CA LYS A 36 -7.51 3.69 -12.64
C LYS A 36 -9.04 3.86 -12.49
N GLN A 37 -9.66 3.13 -11.56
CA GLN A 37 -11.04 3.38 -11.12
C GLN A 37 -11.15 3.26 -9.60
N SER A 38 -10.87 4.37 -8.94
CA SER A 38 -11.66 4.85 -7.79
C SER A 38 -11.47 6.36 -7.69
N LYS A 39 -12.27 7.10 -8.46
CA LYS A 39 -12.69 8.42 -8.01
C LYS A 39 -13.76 8.14 -6.96
N GLN A 40 -13.34 8.05 -5.71
CA GLN A 40 -14.30 8.06 -4.61
C GLN A 40 -14.67 9.53 -4.40
N ASP A 41 -15.91 9.88 -4.70
CA ASP A 41 -16.36 11.26 -4.77
C ASP A 41 -16.22 11.97 -3.42
N LYS A 42 -15.66 13.17 -3.48
CA LYS A 42 -15.41 14.04 -2.34
C LYS A 42 -16.71 14.72 -1.92
N ASN A 43 -17.42 14.15 -0.95
CA ASN A 43 -18.08 14.95 0.09
C ASN A 43 -18.49 14.09 1.29
N GLU A 44 -17.76 14.21 2.40
CA GLU A 44 -18.32 14.85 3.59
C GLU A 44 -17.20 15.67 4.21
N ASN A 45 -17.49 16.91 4.61
CA ASN A 45 -16.54 17.72 5.37
C ASN A 45 -16.56 17.23 6.81
N LEU A 46 -15.92 16.09 7.04
CA LEU A 46 -15.57 15.64 8.38
C LEU A 46 -14.56 16.65 8.94
N ASP A 47 -15.12 17.66 9.62
CA ASP A 47 -14.40 18.50 10.56
C ASP A 47 -13.99 17.59 11.72
N TYR A 48 -12.95 16.80 11.46
CA TYR A 48 -12.25 16.02 12.45
C TYR A 48 -11.53 17.00 13.36
N ASP A 49 -12.27 17.48 14.36
CA ASP A 49 -11.78 18.39 15.37
C ASP A 49 -10.44 17.86 15.90
N LYS A 50 -9.52 18.80 16.17
CA LYS A 50 -8.12 18.49 16.51
C LYS A 50 -8.03 17.47 17.65
N ALA A 51 -8.93 17.55 18.64
CA ALA A 51 -9.01 16.60 19.74
C ALA A 51 -9.25 15.15 19.26
N TYR A 52 -10.11 14.94 18.26
CA TYR A 52 -10.37 13.62 17.69
C TYR A 52 -9.19 13.10 16.86
N LEU A 53 -8.51 13.97 16.10
CA LEU A 53 -7.28 13.58 15.40
C LEU A 53 -6.16 13.21 16.39
N ASP A 54 -6.02 13.96 17.49
CA ASP A 54 -5.08 13.63 18.57
C ASP A 54 -5.44 12.26 19.21
N GLU A 55 -6.72 11.95 19.45
CA GLU A 55 -7.20 10.63 19.90
C GLU A 55 -6.82 9.50 18.92
N LEU A 56 -7.01 9.70 17.60
CA LEU A 56 -6.66 8.70 16.58
C LEU A 56 -5.15 8.46 16.49
N VAL A 57 -4.33 9.50 16.63
CA VAL A 57 -2.87 9.39 16.63
C VAL A 57 -2.39 8.58 17.85
N GLU A 58 -2.97 8.81 19.02
CA GLU A 58 -2.62 8.04 20.21
C GLU A 58 -3.09 6.58 20.12
N LEU A 59 -4.29 6.37 19.56
CA LEU A 59 -4.83 5.04 19.26
C LEU A 59 -3.88 4.25 18.34
N HIS A 60 -3.38 4.86 17.26
CA HIS A 60 -2.41 4.25 16.36
C HIS A 60 -1.11 3.85 17.07
N LYS A 61 -0.50 4.74 17.88
CA LYS A 61 0.73 4.41 18.62
C LYS A 61 0.54 3.17 19.51
N ARG A 62 -0.58 3.13 20.25
CA ARG A 62 -0.89 2.02 21.16
C ARG A 62 -1.10 0.70 20.41
N LEU A 63 -1.78 0.74 19.25
CA LEU A 63 -1.90 -0.40 18.33
C LEU A 63 -0.52 -0.89 17.84
N MET A 64 0.38 0.00 17.43
CA MET A 64 1.73 -0.36 16.97
C MET A 64 2.61 -0.98 18.06
N THR A 65 2.31 -0.74 19.34
CA THR A 65 3.03 -1.35 20.47
C THR A 65 2.38 -2.63 21.02
N LEU A 66 1.13 -2.93 20.62
CA LEU A 66 0.34 -4.04 21.16
C LEU A 66 0.95 -5.41 20.77
N ARG A 67 1.01 -6.34 21.73
CA ARG A 67 1.54 -7.71 21.52
C ARG A 67 0.55 -8.80 21.94
N GLU A 68 -0.56 -8.41 22.52
CA GLU A 68 -1.61 -9.24 23.07
C GLU A 68 -2.41 -9.87 21.93
N GLY A 69 -1.99 -11.07 21.48
CA GLY A 69 -2.58 -11.76 20.33
C GLY A 69 -4.11 -11.92 20.38
N HIS A 70 -4.70 -12.09 21.57
CA HIS A 70 -6.15 -12.17 21.73
C HIS A 70 -6.86 -10.83 21.41
N ILE A 71 -6.25 -9.70 21.75
CA ILE A 71 -6.77 -8.35 21.48
C ILE A 71 -6.55 -8.00 20.01
N LEU A 72 -5.38 -8.35 19.45
CA LEU A 72 -5.11 -8.23 18.02
C LEU A 72 -6.16 -8.99 17.19
N GLN A 73 -6.55 -10.21 17.60
CA GLN A 73 -7.62 -10.95 16.92
C GLN A 73 -8.99 -10.27 17.03
N GLN A 74 -9.35 -9.73 18.22
CA GLN A 74 -10.60 -8.95 18.38
C GLN A 74 -10.62 -7.71 17.49
N ILE A 75 -9.47 -7.02 17.36
CA ILE A 75 -9.30 -5.87 16.46
C ILE A 75 -9.45 -6.31 15.01
N VAL A 76 -8.74 -7.34 14.55
CA VAL A 76 -8.83 -7.85 13.17
C VAL A 76 -10.27 -8.22 12.81
N ASN A 77 -10.96 -8.99 13.66
CA ASN A 77 -12.36 -9.36 13.44
C ASN A 77 -13.27 -8.12 13.36
N LEU A 78 -13.09 -7.14 14.26
CA LEU A 78 -13.89 -5.91 14.26
C LEU A 78 -13.65 -5.09 12.98
N ILE A 79 -12.41 -5.00 12.50
CA ILE A 79 -12.09 -4.30 11.26
C ILE A 79 -12.65 -5.08 10.06
N GLU A 80 -12.57 -6.41 10.07
CA GLU A 80 -13.13 -7.28 9.03
C GLU A 80 -14.65 -7.07 8.87
N GLU A 81 -15.40 -6.96 9.98
CA GLU A 81 -16.83 -6.61 9.99
C GLU A 81 -17.14 -5.28 9.28
N THR A 82 -16.20 -4.32 9.25
CA THR A 82 -16.41 -3.04 8.57
C THR A 82 -16.12 -3.08 7.06
N GLY A 83 -15.32 -4.03 6.58
CA GLY A 83 -14.81 -4.05 5.21
C GLY A 83 -13.81 -2.93 4.86
N HIS A 84 -13.50 -2.00 5.77
CA HIS A 84 -12.61 -0.85 5.53
C HIS A 84 -11.13 -1.19 5.78
N PHE A 85 -10.64 -2.23 5.12
CA PHE A 85 -9.27 -2.73 5.25
C PHE A 85 -8.68 -3.14 3.90
N HIS A 86 -7.35 -3.27 3.88
CA HIS A 86 -6.57 -3.80 2.77
C HIS A 86 -5.69 -4.93 3.29
N ILE A 87 -5.87 -6.14 2.75
CA ILE A 87 -4.96 -7.26 2.97
C ILE A 87 -3.92 -7.25 1.85
N THR A 88 -2.64 -7.26 2.24
CA THR A 88 -1.52 -7.56 1.33
C THR A 88 -1.04 -8.98 1.55
N ASN A 89 -0.05 -9.43 0.78
CA ASN A 89 0.57 -10.75 0.97
C ASN A 89 1.26 -10.91 2.34
N THR A 90 1.50 -9.83 3.08
CA THR A 90 2.32 -9.81 4.31
C THR A 90 1.68 -9.06 5.48
N THR A 91 0.64 -8.25 5.25
CA THR A 91 0.06 -7.33 6.24
C THR A 91 -1.46 -7.27 6.14
N PHE A 92 -2.09 -6.98 7.27
CA PHE A 92 -3.49 -6.58 7.38
C PHE A 92 -3.48 -5.10 7.76
N ASP A 93 -3.83 -4.24 6.81
CA ASP A 93 -3.70 -2.79 6.93
C ASP A 93 -5.10 -2.13 6.93
N PHE A 94 -5.29 -1.10 7.75
CA PHE A 94 -6.55 -0.35 7.80
C PHE A 94 -6.32 1.10 8.24
N ASP A 95 -7.15 2.01 7.73
CA ASP A 95 -7.06 3.43 8.00
C ASP A 95 -8.05 3.84 9.10
N LEU A 96 -7.56 4.31 10.25
CA LEU A 96 -8.42 4.79 11.34
C LEU A 96 -9.38 5.91 10.92
N CYS A 97 -8.96 6.77 9.99
CA CYS A 97 -9.78 7.85 9.42
C CYS A 97 -10.85 7.34 8.43
N SER A 98 -10.86 6.06 8.08
CA SER A 98 -11.88 5.43 7.23
C SER A 98 -12.91 4.62 8.04
N LEU A 99 -12.76 4.59 9.38
CA LEU A 99 -13.65 3.86 10.28
C LEU A 99 -14.68 4.79 10.93
N ASP A 100 -15.86 4.25 11.18
CA ASP A 100 -16.89 4.91 11.99
C ASP A 100 -16.40 5.19 13.42
N ARG A 101 -16.88 6.31 13.98
CA ARG A 101 -16.55 6.73 15.36
C ARG A 101 -16.96 5.70 16.43
N SER A 102 -17.96 4.87 16.14
CA SER A 102 -18.38 3.72 16.96
C SER A 102 -17.33 2.60 16.97
N THR A 103 -16.77 2.26 15.82
CA THR A 103 -15.68 1.30 15.66
C THR A 103 -14.42 1.79 16.36
N VAL A 104 -14.05 3.06 16.18
CA VAL A 104 -12.94 3.70 16.90
C VAL A 104 -13.10 3.62 18.42
N ARG A 105 -14.32 3.84 18.94
CA ARG A 105 -14.63 3.68 20.37
C ARG A 105 -14.49 2.24 20.87
N LYS A 106 -14.87 1.23 20.06
CA LYS A 106 -14.63 -0.19 20.38
C LYS A 106 -13.12 -0.51 20.42
N LEU A 107 -12.35 -0.02 19.44
CA LEU A 107 -10.88 -0.18 19.41
C LEU A 107 -10.23 0.41 20.67
N GLN A 108 -10.63 1.63 21.08
CA GLN A 108 -10.18 2.24 22.33
C GLN A 108 -10.48 1.33 23.54
N SER A 109 -11.69 0.80 23.68
CA SER A 109 -12.09 -0.08 24.79
C SER A 109 -11.27 -1.38 24.86
N TYR A 110 -10.96 -2.00 23.72
CA TYR A 110 -10.10 -3.19 23.67
C TYR A 110 -8.67 -2.90 24.16
N LEU A 111 -8.13 -1.71 23.88
CA LEU A 111 -6.79 -1.31 24.32
C LEU A 111 -6.75 -0.78 25.75
N GLU A 112 -7.83 -0.17 26.24
CA GLU A 112 -7.96 0.22 27.66
C GLU A 112 -7.93 -1.01 28.55
N THR A 113 -8.62 -2.08 28.15
CA THR A 113 -8.62 -3.38 28.83
C THR A 113 -7.21 -4.00 28.92
N SER A 114 -6.31 -3.70 27.98
CA SER A 114 -4.93 -4.21 27.99
C SER A 114 -3.98 -3.47 28.94
N GLY A 115 -4.33 -2.27 29.40
CA GLY A 115 -3.44 -1.39 30.18
C GLY A 115 -3.78 -1.27 31.67
N LEU A 116 -4.66 -2.13 32.18
CA LEU A 116 -5.14 -2.12 33.57
C LEU A 116 -4.71 -3.37 34.37
N SER A 117 -3.73 -4.12 33.87
CA SER A 117 -3.23 -5.37 34.49
C SER A 117 -1.75 -5.34 34.84
#